data_AF-A0A7K3BF34-F1
#
_entry.id   AF-A0A7K3BF34-F1
#
_cell.length_a   1.000
_cell.length_b   1.000
_cell.length_c   1.000
_cell.angle_alpha   90.00
_cell.angle_beta   90.00
_cell.angle_gamma   90.00
#
_symmetry.space_group_name_H-M   'P 1'
#
loop_
_entity.id
_entity.type
_entity.pdbx_description
1 polymer ?
#
loop_
_entity_poly.entity_id
_entity_poly.type
_entity_poly.pdbx_seq_one_letter_code
_entity_poly.pdbx_strand_id
1 'polypeptide(L)'
;MTSAHPTPPPVGRNASVRIVDEDTRDDLAILMRPGGTASDAIRAAIRHMADAYRAAWDYGDVPDGTAPCIISVRYARPDGTPAPIPSSHPAHPQVREAATDRNTWPVRRV
;
A
#
# COMPACT_ATOMS: atom_id res chain seq x y z
N MET A 1 -13.44 19.78 16.76
CA MET A 1 -13.89 18.41 16.45
C MET A 1 -12.66 17.56 16.23
N THR A 2 -12.24 16.79 17.23
CA THR A 2 -11.12 15.83 17.10
C THR A 2 -11.61 14.64 16.29
N SER A 3 -11.08 14.43 15.10
CA SER A 3 -11.29 13.20 14.34
C SER A 3 -10.74 12.04 15.17
N ALA A 4 -11.61 11.11 15.56
CA ALA A 4 -11.18 9.88 16.21
C ALA A 4 -10.27 9.14 15.23
N HIS A 5 -9.01 8.92 15.61
CA HIS A 5 -8.08 8.16 14.79
C HIS A 5 -8.61 6.71 14.72
N PRO A 6 -8.75 6.11 13.53
CA PRO A 6 -9.23 4.75 13.43
C PRO A 6 -8.27 3.81 14.16
N THR A 7 -8.82 3.04 15.10
CA THR A 7 -8.05 2.03 15.86
C THR A 7 -8.04 0.72 15.08
N PRO A 8 -6.88 0.06 14.91
CA PRO A 8 -6.83 -1.24 14.25
C PRO A 8 -7.63 -2.31 15.02
N PRO A 9 -8.16 -3.33 14.34
CA PRO A 9 -8.82 -4.45 15.02
C PRO A 9 -7.90 -5.14 16.04
N PRO A 10 -8.46 -5.66 17.16
CA PRO A 10 -7.68 -6.41 18.14
C PRO A 10 -7.03 -7.66 17.53
N VAL A 11 -5.89 -8.09 18.09
CA VAL A 11 -5.22 -9.35 17.72
C VAL A 11 -6.20 -10.52 17.81
N GLY A 12 -6.17 -11.41 16.82
CA GLY A 12 -7.05 -12.58 16.74
C GLY A 12 -8.46 -12.28 16.19
N ARG A 13 -8.82 -11.01 15.99
CA ARG A 13 -10.05 -10.65 15.25
C ARG A 13 -9.80 -10.60 13.76
N ASN A 14 -10.81 -10.98 13.00
CA ASN A 14 -10.82 -10.90 11.56
C ASN A 14 -11.03 -9.45 11.10
N ALA A 15 -10.33 -9.05 10.04
CA ALA A 15 -10.63 -7.88 9.25
C ALA A 15 -11.16 -8.34 7.88
N SER A 16 -12.29 -7.80 7.45
CA SER A 16 -12.89 -8.14 6.15
C SER A 16 -12.51 -7.08 5.12
N VAL A 17 -11.87 -7.50 4.03
CA VAL A 17 -11.54 -6.65 2.89
C VAL A 17 -12.34 -7.13 1.69
N ARG A 18 -13.10 -6.23 1.07
CA ARG A 18 -13.85 -6.52 -0.15
C ARG A 18 -12.99 -6.16 -1.37
N ILE A 19 -12.89 -7.09 -2.33
CA ILE A 19 -12.31 -6.83 -3.64
C ILE A 19 -13.38 -6.12 -4.48
N VAL A 20 -13.14 -4.87 -4.86
CA VAL A 20 -14.14 -3.99 -5.47
C VAL A 20 -13.96 -3.80 -6.98
N ASP A 21 -12.78 -4.13 -7.50
CA ASP A 21 -12.40 -4.01 -8.91
C ASP A 21 -11.46 -5.14 -9.33
N GLU A 22 -11.28 -5.29 -10.65
CA GLU A 22 -10.44 -6.34 -11.23
C GLU A 22 -8.96 -6.05 -11.00
N ASP A 23 -8.55 -4.78 -10.90
CA ASP A 23 -7.16 -4.40 -10.63
C ASP A 23 -6.70 -4.94 -9.27
N THR A 24 -7.52 -4.76 -8.23
CA THR A 24 -7.27 -5.30 -6.89
C THR A 24 -7.16 -6.83 -6.92
N ARG A 25 -7.98 -7.48 -7.75
CA ARG A 25 -7.95 -8.94 -7.93
C ARG A 25 -6.66 -9.40 -8.60
N ASP A 26 -6.25 -8.69 -9.66
CA ASP A 26 -5.04 -9.00 -10.42
C ASP A 26 -3.77 -8.76 -9.60
N ASP A 27 -3.71 -7.67 -8.84
CA ASP A 27 -2.62 -7.39 -7.90
C ASP A 27 -2.51 -8.49 -6.83
N LEU A 28 -3.64 -8.91 -6.26
CA LEU A 28 -3.66 -10.00 -5.31
C LEU A 28 -3.17 -11.31 -5.94
N ALA A 29 -3.54 -11.58 -7.19
CA ALA A 29 -3.05 -12.74 -7.93
C ALA A 29 -1.53 -12.68 -8.13
N ILE A 30 -0.95 -11.51 -8.43
CA ILE A 30 0.51 -11.32 -8.51
C ILE A 30 1.17 -11.69 -7.18
N LEU A 31 0.66 -11.17 -6.06
CA LEU A 31 1.21 -11.42 -4.73
C LEU A 31 1.07 -12.87 -4.27
N MET A 32 0.09 -13.61 -4.80
CA MET A 32 -0.11 -15.02 -4.48
C MET A 32 0.76 -15.97 -5.33
N ARG A 33 1.37 -15.51 -6.43
CA ARG A 33 2.21 -16.34 -7.31
C ARG A 33 3.34 -17.10 -6.61
N PRO A 34 4.05 -16.54 -5.59
CA PRO A 34 5.09 -17.26 -4.87
C PRO A 34 4.59 -18.44 -4.02
N GLY A 35 3.27 -18.66 -3.93
CA GLY A 35 2.65 -19.71 -3.13
C GLY A 35 2.17 -19.16 -1.79
N GLY A 36 0.87 -18.85 -1.70
CA GLY A 36 0.26 -18.35 -0.46
C GLY A 36 -1.24 -18.12 -0.62
N THR A 37 -1.94 -17.92 0.50
CA THR A 37 -3.35 -17.54 0.48
C THR A 37 -3.51 -16.03 0.28
N ALA A 38 -4.71 -15.58 -0.08
CA ALA A 38 -5.03 -14.15 -0.12
C ALA A 38 -4.73 -13.44 1.21
N SER A 39 -4.97 -14.11 2.35
CA SER A 39 -4.66 -13.55 3.66
C SER A 39 -3.15 -13.37 3.88
N ASP A 40 -2.33 -14.29 3.37
CA ASP A 40 -0.87 -14.18 3.48
C ASP A 40 -0.34 -13.03 2.62
N ALA A 41 -0.85 -12.90 1.40
CA ALA A 41 -0.55 -11.79 0.51
C ALA A 41 -0.93 -10.44 1.13
N ILE A 42 -2.14 -10.32 1.68
CA ILE A 42 -2.59 -9.08 2.36
C ILE A 42 -1.72 -8.76 3.57
N ARG A 43 -1.38 -9.75 4.41
CA ARG A 43 -0.50 -9.53 5.57
C ARG A 43 0.90 -9.06 5.14
N ALA A 44 1.45 -9.64 4.07
CA ALA A 44 2.74 -9.25 3.53
C ALA A 44 2.72 -7.81 2.99
N ALA A 45 1.68 -7.45 2.22
CA ALA A 45 1.50 -6.10 1.69
C ALA A 45 1.37 -5.05 2.80
N ILE A 46 0.53 -5.31 3.83
CA ILE A 46 0.38 -4.42 4.98
C ILE A 46 1.72 -4.23 5.71
N ARG A 47 2.47 -5.32 5.92
CA ARG A 47 3.77 -5.25 6.58
C ARG A 47 4.75 -4.40 5.79
N HIS A 48 4.86 -4.64 4.48
CA HIS A 48 5.78 -3.89 3.62
C HIS A 48 5.47 -2.40 3.61
N MET A 49 4.19 -2.03 3.50
CA MET A 49 3.76 -0.63 3.56
C MET A 49 4.03 -0.01 4.93
N ALA A 50 3.74 -0.72 6.02
CA ALA A 50 4.02 -0.23 7.37
C ALA A 50 5.53 -0.02 7.60
N ASP A 51 6.38 -0.90 7.07
CA ASP A 51 7.84 -0.76 7.18
C ASP A 51 8.34 0.46 6.41
N ALA A 52 7.79 0.75 5.23
CA ALA A 52 8.10 1.98 4.49
C ALA A 52 7.69 3.24 5.25
N TYR A 53 6.53 3.23 5.93
CA TYR A 53 6.05 4.36 6.73
C TYR A 53 6.94 4.58 7.96
N ARG A 54 7.25 3.51 8.70
CA ARG A 54 8.17 3.58 9.84
C ARG A 54 9.52 4.12 9.43
N ALA A 55 10.09 3.63 8.33
CA ALA A 55 11.38 4.13 7.83
C ALA A 55 11.31 5.64 7.56
N ALA A 56 10.27 6.13 6.87
CA ALA A 56 10.14 7.54 6.57
C ALA A 56 10.02 8.43 7.83
N TRP A 57 9.32 7.95 8.87
CA TRP A 57 9.20 8.66 10.15
C TRP A 57 10.47 8.57 10.99
N ASP A 58 11.09 7.39 11.09
CA ASP A 58 12.30 7.15 11.88
C ASP A 58 13.49 7.96 11.36
N TYR A 59 13.60 8.15 10.04
CA TYR A 59 14.62 9.02 9.43
C TYR A 59 14.26 10.52 9.45
N GLY A 60 13.02 10.87 9.80
CA GLY A 60 12.54 12.25 9.79
C GLY A 60 12.32 12.84 8.40
N ASP A 61 12.26 12.00 7.37
CA ASP A 61 12.02 12.42 5.98
C ASP A 61 10.61 13.03 5.81
N VAL A 62 9.66 12.55 6.61
CA VAL A 62 8.30 13.12 6.72
C VAL A 62 7.88 13.22 8.20
N PRO A 63 7.05 14.21 8.58
CA PRO A 63 6.57 14.33 9.96
C PRO A 63 5.79 13.09 10.40
N ASP A 64 5.91 12.77 11.70
CA ASP A 64 5.25 11.60 12.27
C ASP A 64 3.72 11.64 12.06
N GLY A 65 3.14 10.49 11.70
CA GLY A 65 1.73 10.39 11.31
C GLY A 65 1.39 10.92 9.90
N THR A 66 2.36 11.46 9.14
CA THR A 66 2.15 11.85 7.75
C THR A 66 2.38 10.68 6.80
N ALA A 67 1.43 10.41 5.90
CA ALA A 67 1.60 9.36 4.90
C ALA A 67 2.69 9.74 3.87
N PRO A 68 3.80 8.99 3.76
CA PRO A 68 4.80 9.24 2.72
C PRO A 68 4.28 8.88 1.32
N CYS A 69 4.79 9.57 0.31
CA CYS A 69 4.60 9.20 -1.09
C CYS A 69 5.69 8.21 -1.52
N ILE A 70 5.30 6.95 -1.79
CA ILE A 70 6.25 5.92 -2.23
C ILE A 70 6.49 6.06 -3.73
N ILE A 71 7.69 6.52 -4.10
CA ILE A 71 8.05 6.80 -5.50
C ILE A 71 8.75 5.63 -6.22
N SER A 72 9.32 4.67 -5.47
CA SER A 72 10.00 3.51 -6.04
C SER A 72 10.06 2.35 -5.06
N VAL A 73 10.09 1.12 -5.59
CA VAL A 73 10.32 -0.11 -4.82
C VAL A 73 11.61 -0.75 -5.30
N ARG A 74 12.43 -1.23 -4.37
CA ARG A 74 13.66 -1.98 -4.66
C ARG A 74 13.54 -3.40 -4.12
N TYR A 75 14.12 -4.36 -4.82
CA TYR A 75 14.15 -5.75 -4.42
C TYR A 75 15.57 -6.28 -4.44
N ALA A 76 15.82 -7.34 -3.67
CA ALA A 76 17.03 -8.13 -3.76
C ALA A 76 16.74 -9.40 -4.55
N ARG A 77 17.78 -9.94 -5.20
CA ARG A 77 17.76 -11.28 -5.77
C ARG A 77 17.67 -12.32 -4.62
N PRO A 78 17.33 -13.58 -4.93
CA PRO A 78 17.28 -14.64 -3.92
C PRO A 78 18.59 -14.83 -3.12
N ASP A 79 19.73 -14.43 -3.69
CA ASP A 79 21.04 -14.44 -3.03
C ASP A 79 21.28 -13.25 -2.09
N GLY A 80 20.30 -12.36 -1.92
CA GLY A 80 20.38 -11.17 -1.09
C GLY A 80 21.05 -9.97 -1.77
N THR A 81 21.57 -10.12 -2.98
CA THR A 81 22.19 -9.03 -3.74
C THR A 81 21.11 -8.03 -4.16
N PRO A 82 21.22 -6.73 -3.83
CA PRO A 82 20.29 -5.73 -4.31
C PRO A 82 20.20 -5.74 -5.84
N ALA A 83 18.99 -5.68 -6.38
CA ALA A 83 18.82 -5.50 -7.81
C ALA A 83 19.44 -4.16 -8.24
N PRO A 84 20.13 -4.11 -9.40
CA PRO A 84 20.71 -2.88 -9.90
C PRO A 84 19.62 -1.84 -10.14
N ILE A 85 19.91 -0.59 -9.83
CA ILE A 85 19.01 0.53 -10.14
C ILE A 85 18.99 0.68 -11.66
N PRO A 86 17.84 0.49 -12.33
CA PRO A 86 17.77 0.72 -13.76
C PRO A 86 18.03 2.20 -14.04
N SER A 87 18.84 2.51 -15.06
CA SER A 87 19.03 3.89 -15.55
C SER A 87 17.75 4.48 -16.15
N SER A 88 16.78 3.63 -16.51
CA SER A 88 15.43 3.98 -16.92
C SER A 88 14.46 3.05 -16.20
N HIS A 89 13.55 3.62 -15.40
CA HIS A 89 12.45 2.86 -14.85
C HIS A 89 11.46 2.61 -15.98
N PRO A 90 11.17 1.36 -16.40
CA PRO A 90 9.98 1.14 -17.18
C PRO A 90 8.83 1.67 -16.32
N ALA A 91 8.09 2.63 -16.83
CA ALA A 91 6.80 2.93 -16.26
C ALA A 91 6.01 1.63 -16.39
N HIS A 92 5.93 0.86 -15.30
CA HIS A 92 4.84 -0.09 -15.18
C HIS A 92 3.60 0.76 -15.40
N PRO A 93 2.76 0.47 -16.41
CA PRO A 93 1.57 1.25 -16.63
C PRO A 93 0.85 1.27 -15.29
N GLN A 94 0.85 2.42 -14.63
CA GLN A 94 -0.02 2.62 -13.49
C GLN A 94 -1.39 2.36 -14.08
N VAL A 95 -2.06 1.31 -13.59
CA VAL A 95 -3.40 1.06 -14.06
C VAL A 95 -4.15 2.37 -13.87
N ARG A 96 -4.59 2.85 -15.03
CA ARG A 96 -5.09 4.16 -15.41
C ARG A 96 -5.46 5.09 -14.25
N GLU A 97 -4.94 6.30 -14.34
CA GLU A 97 -5.42 7.53 -13.69
C GLU A 97 -6.97 7.57 -13.62
N ALA A 98 -7.52 7.10 -12.50
CA ALA A 98 -8.85 7.46 -12.04
C ALA A 98 -8.74 8.70 -11.14
N ALA A 99 -7.98 9.70 -11.57
CA ALA A 99 -8.15 11.08 -11.13
C ALA A 99 -9.25 11.71 -11.99
N THR A 100 -10.49 11.26 -11.81
CA THR A 100 -11.66 12.05 -12.14
C THR A 100 -12.71 11.75 -11.07
N ASP A 101 -12.76 12.68 -10.12
CA ASP A 101 -13.98 13.11 -9.44
C ASP A 101 -14.62 12.16 -8.40
N ARG A 102 -13.91 11.88 -7.30
CA ARG A 102 -14.52 11.32 -6.06
C ARG A 102 -14.27 12.12 -4.78
N ASN A 103 -13.77 13.35 -4.88
CA ASN A 103 -13.57 14.23 -3.71
C ASN A 103 -14.55 15.41 -3.61
N THR A 104 -15.70 15.37 -4.29
CA THR A 104 -16.83 16.26 -4.05
C THR A 104 -17.83 15.57 -3.13
N TRP A 105 -17.53 15.55 -1.84
CA TRP A 105 -18.57 15.30 -0.84
C TRP A 105 -19.49 16.52 -0.78
N PRO A 106 -20.82 16.40 -0.96
CA PRO A 106 -21.72 17.54 -0.81
C PRO A 106 -21.84 17.89 0.67
N VAL A 107 -21.38 19.08 1.04
CA VAL A 107 -21.74 19.70 2.32
C VAL A 107 -23.23 19.96 2.28
N ARG A 108 -24.04 19.09 2.91
CA ARG A 108 -25.45 19.40 3.18
C ARG A 108 -25.48 20.58 4.15
N ARG A 109 -25.84 21.77 3.66
CA ARG A 109 -26.31 22.86 4.53
C ARG A 109 -27.59 22.40 5.22
N VAL A 110 -27.60 22.55 6.54
CA VAL A 110 -28.82 22.61 7.36
C VAL A 110 -29.50 23.94 7.12
#